data_AF-A0A1V2QIN0-F1
#
_entry.id   AF-A0A1V2QIN0-F1
#
_cell.length_a   1.000
_cell.length_b   1.000
_cell.length_c   1.000
_cell.angle_alpha   90.00
_cell.angle_beta   90.00
_cell.angle_gamma   90.00
#
_symmetry.space_group_name_H-M   'P 1'
#
loop_
_entity.id
_entity.type
_entity.pdbx_description
1 polymer ?
#
loop_
_entity_poly.entity_id
_entity_poly.type
_entity_poly.pdbx_seq_one_letter_code
_entity_poly.pdbx_strand_id
1 'polypeptide(L)'
;MNLKTATPGEIDSELAKLYGVVATAYGTVDDAVDVLHHLLGDRKQGRGKRAYWLDGPDRTIERAHERLAAGTLAPYADSVREHLALIEEKRAEVRVALDAIKPLEGEHERRGWTRYFIVTSSNGHIHANTACSNRGWTAYGWLPKLSDLTPADAVEAHGPLLCTKCFPNAPVEWTVGKAKPASCAGSGKAPVKYERRGRFYGGECAGCGTWKPANTNGGLRKH
;
A
#
# COMPACT_ATOMS: atom_id res chain seq x y z
N MET A 1 -11.30 26.22 -11.92
CA MET A 1 -10.13 26.25 -12.83
C MET A 1 -10.63 26.22 -14.27
N ASN A 2 -10.05 27.00 -15.19
CA ASN A 2 -10.36 26.88 -16.61
C ASN A 2 -9.48 25.78 -17.25
N LEU A 3 -10.08 24.64 -17.57
CA LEU A 3 -9.35 23.45 -18.03
C LEU A 3 -8.60 23.66 -19.35
N LYS A 4 -9.11 24.52 -20.23
CA LYS A 4 -8.51 24.77 -21.54
C LYS A 4 -7.19 25.54 -21.47
N THR A 5 -6.99 26.31 -20.40
CA THR A 5 -5.81 27.16 -20.21
C THR A 5 -4.92 26.69 -19.07
N ALA A 6 -5.39 25.75 -18.25
CA ALA A 6 -4.61 25.17 -17.17
C ALA A 6 -3.40 24.38 -17.72
N THR A 7 -2.27 24.54 -17.05
CA THR A 7 -1.07 23.77 -17.33
C THR A 7 -1.26 22.31 -16.90
N PRO A 8 -0.52 21.36 -17.51
CA PRO A 8 -0.54 19.96 -17.08
C PRO A 8 -0.26 19.77 -15.59
N GLY A 9 0.72 20.51 -15.04
CA GLY A 9 1.06 20.46 -13.63
C GLY A 9 -0.04 20.98 -12.70
N GLU A 10 -0.83 21.98 -13.12
CA GLU A 10 -1.99 22.45 -12.35
C GLU A 10 -3.11 21.41 -12.34
N ILE A 11 -3.38 20.79 -13.50
CA ILE A 11 -4.39 19.73 -13.62
C ILE A 11 -4.00 18.52 -12.75
N ASP A 12 -2.76 18.05 -12.86
CA ASP A 12 -2.28 16.91 -12.08
C ASP A 12 -2.16 17.23 -10.59
N SER A 13 -1.91 18.50 -10.22
CA SER A 13 -1.94 18.94 -8.81
C SER A 13 -3.35 18.83 -8.23
N GLU A 14 -4.37 19.18 -9.01
CA GLU A 14 -5.75 19.06 -8.57
C GLU A 14 -6.20 17.60 -8.53
N LEU A 15 -5.83 16.80 -9.53
CA LEU A 15 -6.05 15.34 -9.51
C LEU A 15 -5.40 14.68 -8.30
N ALA A 16 -4.16 15.06 -7.96
CA ALA A 16 -3.46 14.53 -6.79
C ALA A 16 -4.25 14.76 -5.49
N LYS A 17 -4.84 15.96 -5.31
CA LYS A 17 -5.67 16.27 -4.15
C LYS A 17 -6.95 15.45 -4.15
N LEU A 18 -7.67 15.39 -5.27
CA LEU A 18 -8.94 14.67 -5.37
C LEU A 18 -8.77 13.15 -5.18
N TYR A 19 -7.74 12.55 -5.76
CA TYR A 19 -7.40 11.15 -5.49
C TYR A 19 -6.97 10.93 -4.04
N GLY A 20 -6.31 11.91 -3.42
CA GLY A 20 -6.04 11.90 -1.97
C GLY A 20 -7.31 11.84 -1.15
N VAL A 21 -8.30 12.68 -1.46
CA VAL A 21 -9.64 12.67 -0.82
C VAL A 21 -10.30 11.30 -0.97
N VAL A 22 -10.32 10.76 -2.19
CA VAL A 22 -10.89 9.43 -2.45
C VAL A 22 -10.20 8.34 -1.63
N ALA A 23 -8.86 8.33 -1.59
CA ALA A 23 -8.10 7.34 -0.85
C ALA A 23 -8.34 7.43 0.67
N THR A 24 -8.37 8.64 1.23
CA THR A 24 -8.68 8.86 2.64
C THR A 24 -10.11 8.42 2.97
N ALA A 25 -11.09 8.82 2.16
CA ALA A 25 -12.49 8.48 2.40
C ALA A 25 -12.74 6.97 2.32
N TYR A 26 -12.13 6.26 1.36
CA TYR A 26 -12.20 4.79 1.33
C TYR A 26 -11.57 4.16 2.57
N GLY A 27 -10.40 4.63 3.01
CA GLY A 27 -9.77 4.15 4.25
C GLY A 27 -10.69 4.33 5.46
N THR A 28 -11.35 5.48 5.58
CA THR A 28 -12.32 5.73 6.66
C THR A 28 -13.55 4.81 6.57
N VAL A 29 -14.05 4.53 5.36
CA VAL A 29 -15.15 3.57 5.17
C VAL A 29 -14.72 2.16 5.61
N ASP A 30 -13.54 1.71 5.20
CA ASP A 30 -13.01 0.39 5.56
C ASP A 30 -12.85 0.26 7.08
N ASP A 31 -12.31 1.29 7.75
CA ASP A 31 -12.18 1.33 9.21
C ASP A 31 -13.55 1.30 9.90
N ALA A 32 -14.52 2.09 9.40
CA ALA A 32 -15.88 2.11 9.95
C ALA A 32 -16.59 0.76 9.79
N VAL A 33 -16.38 0.06 8.68
CA VAL A 33 -16.90 -1.29 8.44
C VAL A 33 -16.24 -2.33 9.36
N ASP A 34 -14.92 -2.25 9.60
CA ASP A 34 -14.23 -3.11 10.57
C ASP A 34 -14.83 -2.92 11.98
N VAL A 35 -15.15 -1.67 12.37
CA VAL A 35 -15.88 -1.39 13.62
C VAL A 35 -17.28 -2.00 13.61
N LEU A 36 -18.04 -1.86 12.52
CA LEU A 36 -19.38 -2.47 12.42
C LEU A 36 -19.32 -3.99 12.62
N HIS A 37 -18.34 -4.70 12.03
CA HIS A 37 -18.17 -6.13 12.30
C HIS A 37 -18.03 -6.43 13.80
N HIS A 38 -17.21 -5.65 14.50
CA HIS A 38 -17.03 -5.78 15.94
C HIS A 38 -18.33 -5.53 16.72
N LEU A 39 -19.07 -4.47 16.40
CA LEU A 39 -20.33 -4.13 17.06
C LEU A 39 -21.44 -5.16 16.78
N LEU A 40 -21.40 -5.80 15.61
CA LEU A 40 -22.32 -6.87 15.24
C LEU A 40 -21.97 -8.21 15.90
N GLY A 41 -20.81 -8.30 16.57
CA GLY A 41 -20.33 -9.52 17.23
C GLY A 41 -19.69 -10.52 16.27
N ASP A 42 -19.32 -10.08 15.07
CA ASP A 42 -18.65 -10.93 14.09
C ASP A 42 -17.25 -11.31 14.58
N ARG A 43 -16.74 -12.44 14.06
CA ARG A 43 -15.39 -12.91 14.35
C ARG A 43 -14.63 -13.15 13.06
N LYS A 44 -13.37 -12.68 13.00
CA LYS A 44 -12.48 -12.98 11.90
C LYS A 44 -12.23 -14.50 11.82
N GLN A 45 -12.30 -15.05 10.61
CA GLN A 45 -11.93 -16.44 10.35
C GLN A 45 -10.47 -16.54 9.93
N GLY A 46 -9.77 -17.55 10.43
CA GLY A 46 -8.36 -17.80 10.13
C GLY A 46 -8.18 -18.83 9.01
N ARG A 47 -7.36 -18.50 8.00
CA ARG A 47 -6.79 -19.49 7.06
C ARG A 47 -5.27 -19.35 7.05
N GLY A 48 -4.58 -20.25 7.74
CA GLY A 48 -3.13 -20.18 7.94
C GLY A 48 -2.74 -18.96 8.80
N LYS A 49 -1.83 -18.12 8.30
CA LYS A 49 -1.34 -16.92 9.02
C LYS A 49 -2.22 -15.67 8.84
N ARG A 50 -3.34 -15.77 8.11
CA ARG A 50 -4.20 -14.62 7.78
C ARG A 50 -5.58 -14.80 8.40
N ALA A 51 -6.13 -13.70 8.90
CA ALA A 51 -7.50 -13.60 9.41
C ALA A 51 -8.31 -12.64 8.52
N TYR A 52 -9.57 -12.95 8.27
CA TYR A 52 -10.45 -12.18 7.39
C TYR A 52 -11.89 -12.15 7.93
N TRP A 53 -12.65 -11.11 7.58
CA TRP A 53 -14.09 -11.07 7.81
C TRP A 53 -14.80 -11.96 6.78
N LEU A 54 -15.81 -12.73 7.22
CA LEU A 54 -16.53 -13.62 6.32
C LEU A 54 -17.46 -12.84 5.38
N ASP A 55 -18.20 -11.88 5.94
CA ASP A 55 -19.03 -10.97 5.17
C ASP A 55 -18.18 -9.83 4.60
N GLY A 56 -18.50 -9.44 3.37
CA GLY A 56 -17.93 -8.25 2.75
C GLY A 56 -18.60 -6.96 3.26
N PRO A 57 -18.02 -5.78 2.96
CA PRO A 57 -18.47 -4.51 3.50
C PRO A 57 -19.97 -4.22 3.33
N ASP A 58 -20.51 -4.43 2.13
CA ASP A 58 -21.92 -4.12 1.84
C ASP A 58 -22.89 -4.99 2.64
N ARG A 59 -22.55 -6.28 2.82
CA ARG A 59 -23.38 -7.18 3.63
C ARG A 59 -23.34 -6.80 5.11
N THR A 60 -22.18 -6.37 5.61
CA THR A 60 -22.03 -5.88 6.99
C THR A 60 -22.88 -4.63 7.24
N ILE A 61 -22.85 -3.68 6.30
CA ILE A 61 -23.66 -2.45 6.35
C ILE A 61 -25.15 -2.80 6.33
N GLU A 62 -25.59 -3.69 5.43
CA GLU A 62 -26.97 -4.16 5.35
C GLU A 62 -27.43 -4.78 6.68
N ARG A 63 -26.64 -5.71 7.24
CA ARG A 63 -26.93 -6.35 8.54
C ARG A 63 -27.00 -5.34 9.68
N ALA A 64 -26.15 -4.30 9.65
CA ALA A 64 -26.20 -3.23 10.64
C ALA A 64 -27.54 -2.47 10.58
N HIS A 65 -28.02 -2.14 9.38
CA HIS A 65 -29.36 -1.55 9.20
C HIS A 65 -30.47 -2.47 9.68
N GLU A 66 -30.45 -3.75 9.29
CA GLU A 66 -31.44 -4.75 9.71
C GLU A 66 -31.53 -4.85 11.24
N ARG A 67 -30.39 -4.97 11.92
CA ARG A 67 -30.35 -5.11 13.38
C ARG A 67 -30.73 -3.83 14.12
N LEU A 68 -30.46 -2.67 13.53
CA LEU A 68 -30.90 -1.37 14.04
C LEU A 68 -32.42 -1.25 13.97
N ALA A 69 -33.01 -1.59 12.82
CA ALA A 69 -34.45 -1.59 12.62
C ALA A 69 -35.17 -2.58 13.55
N ALA A 70 -34.56 -3.74 13.79
CA ALA A 70 -35.06 -4.74 14.72
C ALA A 70 -34.85 -4.40 16.21
N GLY A 71 -34.11 -3.33 16.54
CA GLY A 71 -33.81 -2.94 17.92
C GLY A 71 -32.89 -3.91 18.67
N THR A 72 -32.13 -4.75 17.96
CA THR A 72 -31.32 -5.85 18.54
C THR A 72 -29.86 -5.46 18.85
N LEU A 73 -29.56 -4.16 18.83
CA LEU A 73 -28.19 -3.64 18.97
C LEU A 73 -27.89 -3.03 20.33
N ALA A 74 -28.80 -3.04 21.31
CA ALA A 74 -28.47 -2.51 22.63
C ALA A 74 -27.25 -3.24 23.25
N PRO A 75 -26.26 -2.52 23.82
CA PRO A 75 -26.19 -1.06 24.04
C PRO A 75 -25.54 -0.25 22.89
N TYR A 76 -25.14 -0.88 21.79
CA TYR A 76 -24.35 -0.30 20.69
C TYR A 76 -25.14 0.45 19.61
N ALA A 77 -26.46 0.61 19.75
CA ALA A 77 -27.30 1.18 18.70
C ALA A 77 -26.87 2.59 18.24
N ASP A 78 -26.44 3.45 19.17
CA ASP A 78 -25.93 4.79 18.83
C ASP A 78 -24.62 4.74 18.05
N SER A 79 -23.68 3.90 18.49
CA SER A 79 -22.40 3.73 17.80
C SER A 79 -22.60 3.18 16.38
N VAL A 80 -23.51 2.22 16.20
CA VAL A 80 -23.85 1.72 14.85
C VAL A 80 -24.45 2.83 13.98
N ARG A 81 -25.34 3.68 14.51
CA ARG A 81 -25.88 4.82 13.76
C ARG A 81 -24.80 5.79 13.31
N GLU A 82 -23.87 6.13 14.21
CA GLU A 82 -22.76 7.03 13.93
C GLU A 82 -21.88 6.50 12.78
N HIS A 83 -21.50 5.23 12.83
CA HIS A 83 -20.65 4.63 11.79
C HIS A 83 -21.38 4.49 10.46
N LEU A 84 -22.68 4.18 10.45
CA LEU A 84 -23.49 4.16 9.23
C LEU A 84 -23.59 5.57 8.61
N ALA A 85 -23.80 6.61 9.43
CA ALA A 85 -23.83 7.99 8.95
C ALA A 85 -22.47 8.42 8.38
N LEU A 86 -21.37 8.06 9.05
CA LEU A 86 -20.01 8.31 8.57
C LEU A 86 -19.75 7.62 7.21
N ILE A 87 -20.16 6.37 7.06
CA ILE A 87 -20.01 5.63 5.79
C ILE A 87 -20.75 6.35 4.66
N GLU A 88 -21.98 6.78 4.89
CA GLU A 88 -22.77 7.50 3.87
C GLU A 88 -22.17 8.87 3.53
N GLU A 89 -21.70 9.62 4.54
CA GLU A 89 -20.96 10.88 4.34
C GLU A 89 -19.74 10.66 3.45
N LYS A 90 -18.89 9.68 3.77
CA LYS A 90 -17.66 9.40 3.01
C LYS A 90 -17.93 8.84 1.62
N ARG A 91 -19.00 8.05 1.44
CA ARG A 91 -19.45 7.63 0.10
C ARG A 91 -19.93 8.80 -0.74
N ALA A 92 -20.60 9.79 -0.13
CA ALA A 92 -20.97 11.02 -0.83
C ALA A 92 -19.73 11.85 -1.21
N GLU A 93 -18.76 11.98 -0.30
CA GLU A 93 -17.48 12.66 -0.55
C GLU A 93 -16.71 12.03 -1.73
N VAL A 94 -16.61 10.69 -1.76
CA VAL A 94 -16.01 9.95 -2.88
C VAL A 94 -16.71 10.26 -4.20
N ARG A 95 -18.05 10.24 -4.22
CA ARG A 95 -18.83 10.52 -5.44
C ARG A 95 -18.56 11.93 -5.96
N VAL A 96 -18.56 12.94 -5.09
CA VAL A 96 -18.24 14.33 -5.46
C VAL A 96 -16.82 14.43 -6.01
N ALA A 97 -15.84 13.80 -5.37
CA ALA A 97 -14.46 13.81 -5.82
C ALA A 97 -14.29 13.11 -7.18
N LEU A 98 -14.93 11.96 -7.39
CA LEU A 98 -14.90 11.24 -8.66
C LEU A 98 -15.56 12.03 -9.80
N ASP A 99 -16.66 12.75 -9.52
CA ASP A 99 -17.29 13.62 -10.51
C ASP A 99 -16.39 14.81 -10.89
N ALA A 100 -15.61 15.34 -9.94
CA ALA A 100 -14.62 16.37 -10.20
C ALA A 100 -13.36 15.84 -10.93
N ILE A 101 -12.98 14.58 -10.72
CA ILE A 101 -11.85 13.92 -11.39
C ILE A 101 -12.14 13.71 -12.89
N LYS A 102 -13.36 13.27 -13.25
CA LYS A 102 -13.75 12.95 -14.64
C LYS A 102 -13.31 14.00 -15.68
N PRO A 103 -13.65 15.30 -15.55
CA PRO A 103 -13.26 16.30 -16.55
C PRO A 103 -11.75 16.57 -16.59
N LEU A 104 -11.03 16.40 -15.47
CA LEU A 104 -9.58 16.57 -15.41
C LEU A 104 -8.86 15.42 -16.13
N GLU A 105 -9.32 14.18 -15.92
CA GLU A 105 -8.83 13.01 -16.66
C GLU A 105 -9.18 13.10 -18.16
N GLY A 106 -10.38 13.59 -18.49
CA GLY A 106 -10.75 13.83 -19.89
C GLY A 106 -9.85 14.84 -20.60
N GLU A 107 -9.36 15.86 -19.89
CA GLU A 107 -8.40 16.83 -20.45
C GLU A 107 -7.01 16.20 -20.64
N HIS A 108 -6.59 15.29 -19.76
CA HIS A 108 -5.38 14.50 -19.94
C HIS A 108 -5.47 13.56 -21.14
N GLU A 109 -6.57 12.84 -21.28
CA GLU A 109 -6.81 11.97 -22.44
C GLU A 109 -6.80 12.76 -23.74
N ARG A 110 -7.35 13.98 -23.73
CA ARG A 110 -7.39 14.87 -24.90
C ARG A 110 -6.01 15.42 -25.30
N ARG A 111 -5.15 15.77 -24.33
CA ARG A 111 -3.86 16.45 -24.58
C ARG A 111 -2.64 15.52 -24.56
N GLY A 112 -2.72 14.41 -23.82
CA GLY A 112 -1.72 13.35 -23.81
C GLY A 112 -0.37 13.70 -23.17
N TRP A 113 -0.32 14.52 -22.12
CA TRP A 113 0.95 14.83 -21.45
C TRP A 113 1.51 13.68 -20.61
N THR A 114 2.81 13.69 -20.38
CA THR A 114 3.53 12.74 -19.53
C THR A 114 3.24 12.97 -18.05
N ARG A 115 2.97 11.87 -17.32
CA ARG A 115 2.71 11.87 -15.88
C ARG A 115 3.76 11.06 -15.14
N TYR A 116 3.98 11.44 -13.88
CA TYR A 116 4.98 10.82 -13.02
C TYR A 116 4.39 10.52 -11.65
N PHE A 117 4.63 9.31 -11.16
CA PHE A 117 4.09 8.80 -9.91
C PHE A 117 5.20 8.17 -9.08
N ILE A 118 5.33 8.54 -7.81
CA ILE A 118 6.27 7.90 -6.88
C ILE A 118 5.58 6.81 -6.08
N VAL A 119 6.19 5.64 -6.00
CA VAL A 119 5.75 4.60 -5.06
C VAL A 119 6.16 5.00 -3.63
N THR A 120 5.25 4.95 -2.66
CA THR A 120 5.54 5.39 -1.28
C THR A 120 6.28 4.37 -0.41
N SER A 121 6.60 3.17 -0.91
CA SER A 121 7.42 2.20 -0.17
C SER A 121 8.87 2.68 0.00
N SER A 122 9.59 2.11 0.95
CA SER A 122 10.95 2.49 1.38
C SER A 122 12.04 2.58 0.30
N ASN A 123 11.82 2.06 -0.91
CA ASN A 123 12.73 2.19 -2.07
C ASN A 123 12.02 2.85 -3.29
N GLY A 124 11.09 3.76 -3.04
CA GLY A 124 10.13 4.29 -4.00
C GLY A 124 10.72 4.74 -5.34
N HIS A 125 10.35 4.04 -6.42
CA HIS A 125 10.67 4.45 -7.79
C HIS A 125 9.60 5.38 -8.35
N ILE A 126 10.00 6.24 -9.28
CA ILE A 126 9.14 7.08 -10.11
C ILE A 126 8.71 6.27 -11.34
N HIS A 127 7.41 6.24 -11.61
CA HIS A 127 6.78 5.50 -12.69
C HIS A 127 6.01 6.45 -13.62
N ALA A 128 5.95 6.10 -14.90
CA ALA A 128 5.14 6.82 -15.90
C ALA A 128 3.63 6.54 -15.77
N ASN A 129 3.27 5.44 -15.10
CA ASN A 129 1.87 5.03 -14.91
C ASN A 129 1.70 4.19 -13.63
N THR A 130 0.44 4.03 -13.27
CA THR A 130 0.00 3.22 -12.13
C THR A 130 -0.26 1.75 -12.49
N ALA A 131 0.23 1.26 -13.64
CA ALA A 131 0.03 -0.13 -14.08
C ALA A 131 1.35 -0.92 -14.23
N CYS A 132 2.49 -0.32 -13.87
CA CYS A 132 3.79 -0.99 -14.01
C CYS A 132 3.87 -2.27 -13.16
N SER A 133 4.34 -3.37 -13.75
CA SER A 133 4.41 -4.66 -13.07
C SER A 133 5.49 -4.74 -11.97
N ASN A 134 6.48 -3.84 -11.96
CA ASN A 134 7.60 -3.86 -10.99
C ASN A 134 7.31 -3.05 -9.71
N ARG A 135 6.05 -2.67 -9.53
CA ARG A 135 5.59 -1.58 -8.66
C ARG A 135 5.07 -2.08 -7.30
N GLY A 136 4.97 -3.40 -7.12
CA GLY A 136 4.31 -4.01 -5.96
C GLY A 136 2.83 -3.60 -5.83
N TRP A 137 2.24 -3.85 -4.66
CA TRP A 137 0.87 -3.46 -4.28
C TRP A 137 0.85 -2.17 -3.44
N THR A 138 1.81 -1.28 -3.68
CA THR A 138 2.05 -0.11 -2.82
C THR A 138 1.20 1.09 -3.25
N ALA A 139 0.98 2.08 -2.39
CA ALA A 139 0.33 3.35 -2.75
C ALA A 139 1.22 4.28 -3.60
N TYR A 140 0.61 5.27 -4.26
CA TYR A 140 1.28 6.26 -5.13
C TYR A 140 1.15 7.66 -4.57
N GLY A 141 2.22 8.43 -4.70
CA GLY A 141 2.18 9.88 -4.74
C GLY A 141 2.22 10.36 -6.17
N TRP A 142 1.45 11.39 -6.49
CA TRP A 142 1.58 12.12 -7.75
C TRP A 142 2.81 13.04 -7.70
N LEU A 143 3.44 13.30 -8.85
CA LEU A 143 4.50 14.30 -9.00
C LEU A 143 4.12 15.38 -10.03
N PRO A 144 3.17 16.29 -9.71
CA PRO A 144 2.66 17.25 -10.68
C PRO A 144 3.70 18.26 -11.20
N LYS A 145 4.78 18.47 -10.44
CA LYS A 145 5.90 19.32 -10.86
C LYS A 145 6.68 18.75 -12.06
N LEU A 146 6.51 17.46 -12.33
CA LEU A 146 7.14 16.77 -13.46
C LEU A 146 6.18 16.59 -14.64
N SER A 147 4.92 16.98 -14.48
CA SER A 147 3.94 16.84 -15.55
C SER A 147 4.38 17.61 -16.78
N ASP A 148 4.27 16.97 -17.94
CA ASP A 148 4.71 17.50 -19.25
C ASP A 148 6.23 17.61 -19.45
N LEU A 149 7.05 17.21 -18.46
CA LEU A 149 8.49 17.06 -18.69
C LEU A 149 8.74 15.85 -19.59
N THR A 150 9.82 15.93 -20.38
CA THR A 150 10.25 14.77 -21.16
C THR A 150 10.85 13.70 -20.24
N PRO A 151 10.82 12.42 -20.64
CA PRO A 151 11.54 11.36 -19.93
C PRO A 151 13.02 11.68 -19.68
N ALA A 152 13.69 12.38 -20.61
CA ALA A 152 15.10 12.75 -20.48
C ALA A 152 15.30 13.78 -19.36
N ASP A 153 14.49 14.84 -19.32
CA ASP A 153 14.56 15.87 -18.28
C ASP A 153 14.26 15.28 -16.90
N ALA A 154 13.30 14.35 -16.82
CA ALA A 154 12.99 13.66 -15.58
C ALA A 154 14.13 12.72 -15.11
N VAL A 155 14.83 12.05 -16.04
CA VAL A 155 16.04 11.29 -15.75
C VAL A 155 17.18 12.20 -15.31
N GLU A 156 17.35 13.38 -15.92
CA GLU A 156 18.36 14.35 -15.48
C GLU A 156 18.08 14.85 -14.06
N ALA A 157 16.83 15.17 -13.74
CA ALA A 157 16.44 15.73 -12.46
C ALA A 157 16.44 14.70 -11.30
N HIS A 158 16.08 13.45 -11.57
CA HIS A 158 15.84 12.44 -10.52
C HIS A 158 16.62 11.14 -10.70
N GLY A 159 17.32 10.99 -11.82
CA GLY A 159 18.27 9.92 -12.08
C GLY A 159 17.73 8.53 -11.76
N PRO A 160 18.40 7.77 -10.88
CA PRO A 160 18.12 6.36 -10.69
C PRO A 160 16.83 6.12 -9.87
N LEU A 161 16.17 7.18 -9.36
CA LEU A 161 14.83 7.05 -8.78
C LEU A 161 13.79 6.67 -9.85
N LEU A 162 14.04 6.91 -11.13
CA LEU A 162 13.12 6.50 -12.19
C LEU A 162 13.15 4.98 -12.39
N CYS A 163 11.97 4.39 -12.49
CA CYS A 163 11.83 2.99 -12.79
C CYS A 163 12.38 2.70 -14.19
N THR A 164 13.48 1.93 -14.28
CA THR A 164 14.12 1.53 -15.55
C THR A 164 13.20 0.78 -16.51
N LYS A 165 12.09 0.20 -16.02
CA LYS A 165 11.05 -0.41 -16.86
C LYS A 165 10.13 0.62 -17.52
N CYS A 166 9.84 1.73 -16.83
CA CYS A 166 9.06 2.83 -17.38
C CYS A 166 9.93 3.79 -18.20
N PHE A 167 11.22 3.89 -17.84
CA PHE A 167 12.18 4.82 -18.41
C PHE A 167 13.49 4.07 -18.71
N PRO A 168 13.61 3.44 -19.90
CA PRO A 168 14.77 2.61 -20.24
C PRO A 168 16.13 3.32 -20.15
N ASN A 169 16.13 4.65 -20.27
CA ASN A 169 17.33 5.48 -20.17
C ASN A 169 17.68 5.88 -18.72
N ALA A 170 16.88 5.50 -17.73
CA ALA A 170 17.19 5.79 -16.33
C ALA A 170 18.42 4.98 -15.85
N PRO A 171 19.36 5.59 -15.10
CA PRO A 171 20.52 4.89 -14.60
C PRO A 171 20.14 3.81 -13.58
N VAL A 172 20.87 2.69 -13.60
CA VAL A 172 20.50 1.45 -12.89
C VAL A 172 21.05 1.36 -11.46
N GLU A 173 21.62 2.44 -10.93
CA GLU A 173 22.46 2.45 -9.72
C GLU A 173 21.74 1.91 -8.46
N TRP A 174 20.40 1.98 -8.39
CA TRP A 174 19.62 1.42 -7.27
C TRP A 174 19.23 -0.07 -7.40
N THR A 175 19.61 -0.77 -8.48
CA THR A 175 19.34 -2.23 -8.59
C THR A 175 20.23 -3.11 -7.71
N VAL A 176 21.31 -2.56 -7.16
CA VAL A 176 22.07 -3.22 -6.09
C VAL A 176 21.40 -2.86 -4.78
N GLY A 177 20.31 -3.56 -4.45
CA GLY A 177 19.67 -3.43 -3.15
C GLY A 177 20.72 -3.50 -2.04
N LYS A 178 20.52 -2.73 -0.94
CA LYS A 178 21.44 -2.59 0.21
C LYS A 178 22.38 -3.78 0.29
N ALA A 179 23.68 -3.56 0.05
CA ALA A 179 24.69 -4.60 0.09
C ALA A 179 24.38 -5.51 1.29
N LYS A 180 24.05 -6.77 1.02
CA LYS A 180 23.72 -7.70 2.10
C LYS A 180 24.92 -7.66 3.04
N PRO A 181 24.73 -7.35 4.34
CA PRO A 181 25.85 -7.40 5.27
C PRO A 181 26.48 -8.79 5.12
N ALA A 182 27.80 -8.83 4.96
CA ALA A 182 28.51 -10.05 4.66
C ALA A 182 28.14 -11.11 5.72
N SER A 183 27.29 -12.06 5.33
CA SER A 183 26.90 -13.15 6.21
C SER A 183 27.98 -14.22 6.13
N CYS A 184 28.36 -14.78 7.27
CA CYS A 184 29.24 -15.93 7.35
C CYS A 184 28.77 -17.04 6.39
N ALA A 185 29.70 -17.69 5.70
CA ALA A 185 29.42 -18.79 4.76
C ALA A 185 28.70 -20.00 5.39
N GLY A 186 28.66 -20.08 6.72
CA GLY A 186 27.89 -21.07 7.47
C GLY A 186 26.46 -20.64 7.84
N SER A 187 26.05 -19.41 7.52
CA SER A 187 24.65 -18.97 7.65
C SER A 187 23.72 -19.87 6.85
N GLY A 188 22.67 -20.40 7.49
CA GLY A 188 21.70 -21.30 6.88
C GLY A 188 22.16 -22.76 6.77
N LYS A 189 23.41 -23.09 7.11
CA LYS A 189 23.92 -24.47 7.17
C LYS A 189 23.67 -25.09 8.54
N ALA A 190 23.71 -26.42 8.62
CA ALA A 190 23.65 -27.12 9.90
C ALA A 190 24.86 -26.75 10.78
N PRO A 191 24.69 -26.64 12.11
CA PRO A 191 25.83 -26.51 13.02
C PRO A 191 26.72 -27.75 12.97
N VAL A 192 27.96 -27.59 13.45
CA VAL A 192 28.89 -28.72 13.68
C VAL A 192 28.23 -29.78 14.57
N LYS A 193 27.52 -29.32 15.60
CA LYS A 193 26.75 -30.15 16.52
C LYS A 193 25.53 -29.38 16.98
N TYR A 194 24.38 -30.05 16.98
CA TYR A 194 23.17 -29.49 17.57
C TYR A 194 23.21 -29.58 19.09
N GLU A 195 22.88 -28.48 19.73
CA GLU A 195 22.80 -28.35 21.17
C GLU A 195 21.73 -27.33 21.59
N ARG A 196 21.28 -27.43 22.84
CA ARG A 196 20.26 -26.57 23.40
C ARG A 196 20.89 -25.57 24.36
N ARG A 197 20.73 -24.28 24.09
CA ARG A 197 21.14 -23.18 24.99
C ARG A 197 19.91 -22.37 25.40
N GLY A 198 19.43 -22.63 26.62
CA GLY A 198 18.19 -22.07 27.14
C GLY A 198 16.96 -22.50 26.32
N ARG A 199 16.22 -21.53 25.78
CA ARG A 199 15.03 -21.78 24.95
C ARG A 199 15.36 -22.02 23.47
N PHE A 200 16.62 -21.90 23.07
CA PHE A 200 17.02 -21.99 21.67
C PHE A 200 17.75 -23.30 21.39
N TYR A 201 17.34 -23.96 20.33
CA TYR A 201 18.08 -25.06 19.71
C TYR A 201 19.01 -24.48 18.66
N GLY A 202 20.28 -24.87 18.63
CA GLY A 202 21.31 -24.24 17.79
C GLY A 202 22.63 -24.99 17.86
N GLY A 203 23.73 -24.31 17.55
CA GLY A 203 25.06 -24.89 17.66
C GLY A 203 26.13 -23.98 17.07
N GLU A 204 27.38 -24.44 17.11
CA GLU A 204 28.51 -23.71 16.55
C GLU A 204 28.51 -23.78 15.02
N CYS A 205 28.77 -22.62 14.41
CA CYS A 205 28.94 -22.52 12.97
C CYS A 205 30.27 -23.13 12.53
N ALA A 206 30.23 -24.09 11.59
CA ALA A 206 31.45 -24.69 11.02
C ALA A 206 32.37 -23.69 10.28
N GLY A 207 31.84 -22.52 9.90
CA GLY A 207 32.60 -21.49 9.17
C GLY A 207 33.31 -20.46 10.07
N CYS A 208 32.73 -20.11 11.22
CA CYS A 208 33.26 -19.05 12.09
C CYS A 208 33.33 -19.42 13.58
N GLY A 209 32.98 -20.65 13.95
CA GLY A 209 32.97 -21.13 15.34
C GLY A 209 31.92 -20.48 16.25
N THR A 210 31.18 -19.48 15.76
CA THR A 210 30.22 -18.76 16.62
C THR A 210 28.96 -19.58 16.81
N TRP A 211 28.51 -19.69 18.07
CA TRP A 211 27.23 -20.30 18.39
C TRP A 211 26.06 -19.46 17.86
N LYS A 212 25.15 -20.10 17.12
CA LYS A 212 23.91 -19.44 16.67
C LYS A 212 22.69 -20.34 16.89
N PRO A 213 21.52 -19.74 17.15
CA PRO A 213 20.28 -20.49 17.16
C PRO A 213 19.97 -20.99 15.75
N ALA A 214 19.34 -22.16 15.65
CA ALA A 214 18.77 -22.67 14.43
C ALA A 214 17.50 -21.89 14.03
N ASN A 215 17.23 -21.87 12.73
CA ASN A 215 15.97 -21.42 12.15
C ASN A 215 15.00 -22.61 12.06
N THR A 216 13.79 -22.36 11.57
CA THR A 216 12.74 -23.39 11.44
C THR A 216 13.11 -24.53 10.50
N ASN A 217 14.10 -24.34 9.62
CA ASN A 217 14.57 -25.32 8.64
C ASN A 217 15.82 -26.08 9.15
N GLY A 218 16.18 -25.93 10.43
CA GLY A 218 17.34 -26.58 11.05
C GLY A 218 18.69 -25.87 10.83
N GLY A 219 18.79 -24.96 9.86
CA GLY A 219 20.04 -24.21 9.59
C GLY A 219 20.30 -23.08 10.60
N LEU A 220 21.55 -22.69 10.81
CA LEU A 220 21.90 -21.57 11.68
C LEU A 220 21.34 -20.23 11.16
N ARG A 221 20.83 -19.39 12.07
CA ARG A 221 20.36 -18.03 11.71
C ARG A 221 21.49 -17.21 11.10
N LYS A 222 21.12 -16.22 10.27
CA LYS A 222 22.09 -15.31 9.64
C LYS A 222 22.95 -14.64 10.70
N HIS A 223 24.26 -14.64 10.44
CA HIS A 223 25.29 -14.08 11.28
C HIS A 223 26.54 -13.79 10.45
#